data_AF-A0A497D6Z8-F1
#
_entry.id   AF-A0A497D6Z8-F1
#
_cell.length_a   1.000
_cell.length_b   1.000
_cell.length_c   1.000
_cell.angle_alpha   90.00
_cell.angle_beta   90.00
_cell.angle_gamma   90.00
#
_symmetry.space_group_name_H-M   'P 1'
#
loop_
_entity.id
_entity.type
_entity.pdbx_description
1 polymer ?
#
loop_
_entity_poly.entity_id
_entity_poly.type
_entity_poly.pdbx_seq_one_letter_code
_entity_poly.pdbx_strand_id
1 'polypeptide(L)'
;MKLFFKILVGIFVLLLIIFVASWLWLKSTAPKYSGEVKLQGLNQPAEIIYDDFGVPHIYAQNAHDAYFAFGYAQAQERLFQMEMIRRATSGRLSEILGEDLLPIDKKMLTLSIRKTAVENARRVFKNADAEFKKQTLAYLDGVNSFIDEGNLPVEFTLIGFEPEHFTPEDVYTAIGYMALSFTSALSLEPMTTYIYQKLGEDYLKDLGIDSASNAQLYNPNEELTFLNDLSGNLQTYLPVPVWEGSNNWVMSKERSESGKVLLANDTHIAYSQPAVWFEAHLNYPGFEMFGFYLAGVPFALIGHNNNYGWGLTIFPFDNMDLYREKVNPENPNQYLFAGTWKDYEIEEYAIQVKDKESVPFHIQNTIHGPILNQAFDNISSVEESPISFWWALNKVKTTALQALYEINNAQNLETFEKATSLVDIVGLYIVYGDNDDNIACWATGKIPIRSHTVNSKLILDGSDSTTMIKGFYSFDKNPKLINPEDGFIGTSNNAPHRVDGILYPGYYYPGYRAHRVRELADSQLKWTLEEMKRIQNDVKSERDKKIRDLVVRYTDIEKIKSKGPVYMQAMNRLTEWNGEYDVQ
;
A
#
# COMPACT_ATOMS: atom_id res chain seq x y z
N MET A 1 27.51 -49.40 -32.30
CA MET A 1 26.39 -49.60 -31.35
C MET A 1 26.82 -49.68 -29.88
N LYS A 2 27.69 -50.62 -29.44
CA LYS A 2 28.05 -50.77 -28.01
C LYS A 2 28.74 -49.54 -27.38
N LEU A 3 29.63 -48.86 -28.11
CA LEU A 3 30.31 -47.65 -27.62
C LEU A 3 29.33 -46.47 -27.47
N PHE A 4 28.48 -46.27 -28.48
CA PHE A 4 27.43 -45.25 -28.46
C PHE A 4 26.45 -45.44 -27.29
N PHE A 5 26.03 -46.67 -27.02
CA PHE A 5 25.20 -47.00 -25.87
C PHE A 5 25.89 -46.69 -24.52
N LYS A 6 27.18 -47.01 -24.38
CA LYS A 6 27.96 -46.67 -23.17
C LYS A 6 28.08 -45.15 -22.96
N ILE A 7 28.28 -44.38 -24.03
CA ILE A 7 28.32 -42.92 -23.98
C ILE A 7 26.96 -42.37 -23.53
N LEU A 8 25.86 -42.86 -24.11
CA LEU A 8 24.50 -42.46 -23.69
C LEU A 8 24.22 -42.77 -22.22
N VAL A 9 24.59 -43.97 -21.76
CA VAL A 9 24.47 -44.34 -20.33
C VAL A 9 25.32 -43.42 -19.45
N GLY A 10 26.55 -43.11 -19.86
CA GLY A 10 27.42 -42.17 -19.15
C GLY A 10 26.82 -40.76 -19.04
N ILE A 11 26.29 -40.24 -20.14
CA ILE A 11 25.60 -38.94 -20.17
C ILE A 11 24.36 -38.97 -19.28
N PHE A 12 23.55 -40.02 -19.35
CA PHE A 12 22.37 -40.16 -18.51
C PHE A 12 22.71 -40.18 -17.01
N VAL A 13 23.74 -40.95 -16.61
CA VAL A 13 24.20 -40.99 -15.22
C VAL A 13 24.72 -39.62 -14.77
N LEU A 14 25.47 -38.91 -15.62
CA LEU A 14 25.95 -37.56 -15.30
C LEU A 14 24.78 -36.58 -15.12
N LEU A 15 23.80 -36.59 -16.04
CA LEU A 15 22.61 -35.75 -15.93
C LEU A 15 21.79 -36.07 -14.67
N LEU A 16 21.69 -37.35 -14.31
CA LEU A 16 21.02 -37.76 -13.08
C LEU A 16 21.76 -37.25 -11.83
N ILE A 17 23.10 -37.33 -11.81
CA ILE A 17 23.91 -36.79 -10.70
C ILE A 17 23.72 -35.29 -10.58
N ILE A 18 23.77 -34.55 -11.70
CA ILE A 18 23.54 -33.10 -11.71
C ILE A 18 22.13 -32.79 -11.20
N PHE A 19 21.11 -33.51 -11.69
CA PHE A 19 19.74 -33.33 -11.25
C PHE A 19 19.58 -33.55 -9.73
N VAL A 20 20.13 -34.63 -9.19
CA VAL A 20 20.06 -34.94 -7.76
C VAL A 20 20.83 -33.91 -6.93
N ALA A 21 22.01 -33.50 -7.37
CA ALA A 21 22.81 -32.48 -6.69
C ALA A 21 22.08 -31.12 -6.68
N SER A 22 21.54 -30.69 -7.82
CA SER A 22 20.75 -29.46 -7.93
C SER A 22 19.48 -29.52 -7.08
N TRP A 23 18.79 -30.67 -7.04
CA TRP A 23 17.60 -30.85 -6.21
C TRP A 23 17.93 -30.79 -4.70
N LEU A 24 19.01 -31.43 -4.26
CA LEU A 24 19.47 -31.37 -2.87
C LEU A 24 19.89 -29.95 -2.48
N TRP A 25 20.57 -29.24 -3.38
CA TRP A 25 20.96 -27.84 -3.17
C TRP A 25 19.73 -26.92 -3.08
N LEU A 26 18.77 -27.02 -4.01
CA LEU A 26 17.52 -26.25 -3.95
C LEU A 26 16.71 -26.56 -2.69
N LYS A 27 16.71 -27.81 -2.23
CA LYS A 27 16.07 -28.18 -0.97
C LYS A 27 16.78 -27.55 0.25
N SER A 28 18.09 -27.33 0.16
CA SER A 28 18.85 -26.70 1.25
C SER A 28 18.58 -25.20 1.39
N THR A 29 18.15 -24.52 0.32
CA THR A 29 17.76 -23.09 0.33
C THR A 29 16.30 -22.88 0.75
N ALA A 30 15.54 -23.95 0.98
CA ALA A 30 14.15 -23.86 1.41
C ALA A 30 14.04 -23.56 2.92
N PRO A 31 12.95 -22.91 3.36
CA PRO A 31 12.64 -22.74 4.78
C PRO A 31 12.67 -24.04 5.58
N LYS A 32 13.19 -23.97 6.81
CA LYS A 32 13.13 -25.06 7.80
C LYS A 32 11.91 -24.87 8.70
N TYR A 33 10.98 -25.82 8.61
CA TYR A 33 9.72 -25.83 9.39
C TYR A 33 9.76 -26.77 10.61
N SER A 34 10.86 -27.47 10.83
CA SER A 34 11.03 -28.36 11.98
C SER A 34 12.49 -28.52 12.37
N GLY A 35 12.71 -28.87 13.64
CA GLY A 35 14.04 -29.09 14.22
C GLY A 35 14.38 -28.04 15.27
N GLU A 36 15.63 -28.09 15.74
CA GLU A 36 16.16 -27.15 16.73
C GLU A 36 17.27 -26.31 16.10
N VAL A 37 17.25 -25.01 16.38
CA VAL A 37 18.30 -24.08 15.99
C VAL A 37 18.81 -23.38 17.24
N LYS A 38 20.14 -23.29 17.39
CA LYS A 38 20.77 -22.56 18.49
C LYS A 38 21.15 -21.18 18.00
N LEU A 39 20.50 -20.15 18.53
CA LEU A 39 20.70 -18.75 18.13
C LEU A 39 21.25 -17.97 19.32
N GLN A 40 22.28 -17.14 19.10
CA GLN A 40 22.95 -16.41 20.19
C GLN A 40 22.09 -15.28 20.79
N GLY A 41 21.11 -14.77 20.05
CA GLY A 41 20.30 -13.63 20.47
C GLY A 41 19.13 -13.96 21.41
N LEU A 42 18.77 -15.23 21.61
CA LEU A 42 17.65 -15.60 22.49
C LEU A 42 18.07 -15.62 23.98
N ASN A 43 17.26 -14.99 24.84
CA ASN A 43 17.46 -15.03 26.29
C ASN A 43 16.91 -16.32 26.92
N GLN A 44 15.83 -16.86 26.35
CA GLN A 44 15.16 -18.10 26.73
C GLN A 44 14.74 -18.88 25.47
N PRO A 45 14.43 -20.19 25.58
CA PRO A 45 13.88 -20.93 24.47
C PRO A 45 12.56 -20.32 23.95
N ALA A 46 12.42 -20.25 22.63
CA ALA A 46 11.19 -19.94 21.92
C ALA A 46 10.80 -21.13 21.03
N GLU A 47 9.51 -21.37 20.87
CA GLU A 47 8.95 -22.44 20.04
C GLU A 47 8.15 -21.84 18.90
N ILE A 48 8.33 -22.37 17.68
CA ILE A 48 7.55 -21.99 16.51
C ILE A 48 6.83 -23.25 16.01
N ILE A 49 5.50 -23.21 16.04
CA ILE A 49 4.63 -24.25 15.51
C ILE A 49 4.07 -23.74 14.19
N TYR A 50 4.40 -24.42 13.09
CA TYR A 50 3.82 -24.12 11.77
C TYR A 50 2.56 -24.95 11.56
N ASP A 51 1.47 -24.31 11.16
CA ASP A 51 0.22 -25.00 10.82
C ASP A 51 0.24 -25.61 9.40
N ASP A 52 -0.88 -26.21 8.98
CA ASP A 52 -1.02 -26.86 7.67
C ASP A 52 -0.87 -25.88 6.48
N PHE A 53 -0.97 -24.57 6.72
CA PHE A 53 -0.77 -23.51 5.73
C PHE A 53 0.61 -22.85 5.82
N GLY A 54 1.44 -23.26 6.78
CA GLY A 54 2.77 -22.70 7.02
C GLY A 54 2.75 -21.41 7.85
N VAL A 55 1.66 -21.12 8.57
CA VAL A 55 1.58 -19.96 9.46
C VAL A 55 2.38 -20.24 10.75
N PRO A 56 3.36 -19.39 11.12
CA PRO A 56 4.10 -19.55 12.36
C PRO A 56 3.29 -19.10 13.58
N HIS A 57 3.10 -20.00 14.52
CA HIS A 57 2.64 -19.74 15.87
C HIS A 57 3.83 -19.74 16.84
N ILE A 58 4.19 -18.55 17.31
CA ILE A 58 5.43 -18.27 18.04
C ILE A 58 5.10 -18.13 19.53
N TYR A 59 5.69 -19.01 20.33
CA TYR A 59 5.55 -19.04 21.78
C TYR A 59 6.89 -18.72 22.43
N ALA A 60 6.91 -17.72 23.31
CA ALA A 60 8.11 -17.34 24.05
C ALA A 60 7.79 -16.92 25.50
N GLN A 61 8.82 -16.83 26.33
CA GLN A 61 8.68 -16.44 27.75
C GLN A 61 8.72 -14.92 27.97
N ASN A 62 9.01 -14.14 26.94
CA ASN A 62 9.08 -12.68 27.00
C ASN A 62 8.96 -12.08 25.59
N ALA A 63 8.71 -10.77 25.53
CA ALA A 63 8.54 -10.05 24.28
C ALA A 63 9.81 -10.10 23.40
N HIS A 64 11.00 -9.92 23.98
CA HIS A 64 12.25 -9.92 23.22
C HIS A 64 12.40 -11.18 22.39
N ASP A 65 12.26 -12.35 23.02
CA ASP A 65 12.47 -13.64 22.35
C ASP A 65 11.34 -13.95 21.35
N ALA A 66 10.10 -13.49 21.60
CA ALA A 66 9.00 -13.60 20.65
C ALA A 66 9.27 -12.81 19.36
N TYR A 67 9.68 -11.54 19.48
CA TYR A 67 9.97 -10.69 18.32
C TYR A 67 11.25 -11.14 17.59
N PHE A 68 12.27 -11.60 18.32
CA PHE A 68 13.46 -12.20 17.71
C PHE A 68 13.11 -13.45 16.90
N ALA A 69 12.36 -14.39 17.47
CA ALA A 69 11.91 -15.58 16.76
C ALA A 69 11.03 -15.21 15.55
N PHE A 70 10.19 -14.18 15.67
CA PHE A 70 9.38 -13.67 14.56
C PHE A 70 10.23 -13.10 13.42
N GLY A 71 11.23 -12.28 13.72
CA GLY A 71 12.16 -11.75 12.72
C GLY A 71 12.91 -12.85 11.99
N TYR A 72 13.41 -13.85 12.72
CA TYR A 72 14.08 -15.00 12.14
C TYR A 72 13.15 -15.80 11.22
N ALA A 73 11.92 -16.10 11.68
CA ALA A 73 10.93 -16.84 10.91
C ALA A 73 10.50 -16.10 9.64
N GLN A 74 10.26 -14.79 9.73
CA GLN A 74 9.85 -13.99 8.59
C GLN A 74 11.01 -13.83 7.58
N ALA A 75 12.25 -13.64 8.04
CA ALA A 75 13.41 -13.58 7.16
C ALA A 75 13.59 -14.88 6.37
N GLN A 76 13.41 -16.03 7.02
CA GLN A 76 13.50 -17.33 6.36
C GLN A 76 12.63 -17.45 5.10
N GLU A 77 11.44 -16.85 5.11
CA GLU A 77 10.52 -16.91 3.97
C GLU A 77 10.57 -15.67 3.07
N ARG A 78 10.82 -14.50 3.66
CA ARG A 78 10.56 -13.20 3.02
C ARG A 78 11.80 -12.34 2.86
N LEU A 79 13.00 -12.81 3.21
CA LEU A 79 14.22 -12.00 3.13
C LEU A 79 14.45 -11.40 1.74
N PHE A 80 14.23 -12.16 0.67
CA PHE A 80 14.36 -11.61 -0.70
C PHE A 80 13.31 -10.53 -1.00
N GLN A 81 12.06 -10.71 -0.55
CA GLN A 81 11.00 -9.69 -0.67
C GLN A 81 11.37 -8.41 0.09
N MET A 82 11.90 -8.55 1.32
CA MET A 82 12.38 -7.44 2.14
C MET A 82 13.53 -6.70 1.45
N GLU A 83 14.46 -7.44 0.84
CA GLU A 83 15.58 -6.89 0.08
C GLU A 83 15.11 -6.06 -1.11
N MET A 84 14.15 -6.58 -1.88
CA MET A 84 13.60 -5.86 -3.05
C MET A 84 12.87 -4.58 -2.64
N ILE A 85 12.10 -4.59 -1.54
CA ILE A 85 11.43 -3.39 -1.01
C ILE A 85 12.48 -2.35 -0.59
N ARG A 86 13.52 -2.76 0.15
CA ARG A 86 14.62 -1.88 0.57
C ARG A 86 15.33 -1.25 -0.63
N ARG A 87 15.66 -2.04 -1.65
CA ARG A 87 16.39 -1.56 -2.83
C ARG A 87 15.54 -0.69 -3.73
N ALA A 88 14.27 -1.06 -3.96
CA ALA A 88 13.34 -0.25 -4.74
C ALA A 88 13.23 1.17 -4.18
N THR A 89 12.88 1.29 -2.90
CA THR A 89 12.72 2.59 -2.22
C THR A 89 14.00 3.38 -2.02
N SER A 90 15.15 2.73 -2.05
CA SER A 90 16.46 3.36 -1.97
C SER A 90 17.03 3.74 -3.34
N GLY A 91 16.36 3.38 -4.44
CA GLY A 91 16.85 3.53 -5.80
C GLY A 91 18.15 2.76 -6.06
N ARG A 92 18.16 1.49 -5.65
CA ARG A 92 19.32 0.57 -5.73
C ARG A 92 18.96 -0.76 -6.41
N LEU A 93 17.93 -0.80 -7.25
CA LEU A 93 17.58 -2.01 -7.99
C LEU A 93 18.56 -2.26 -9.14
N SER A 94 18.97 -1.21 -9.85
CA SER A 94 19.92 -1.33 -10.98
C SER A 94 21.30 -1.83 -10.56
N GLU A 95 21.65 -1.65 -9.28
CA GLU A 95 22.88 -2.19 -8.66
C GLU A 95 22.99 -3.72 -8.83
N ILE A 96 21.87 -4.44 -8.75
CA ILE A 96 21.85 -5.92 -8.76
C ILE A 96 21.09 -6.52 -9.95
N LEU A 97 20.22 -5.74 -10.60
CA LEU A 97 19.38 -6.17 -11.72
C LEU A 97 19.74 -5.48 -13.06
N GLY A 98 20.64 -4.49 -13.05
CA GLY A 98 21.17 -3.86 -14.25
C GLY A 98 20.44 -2.59 -14.71
N GLU A 99 20.91 -2.04 -15.82
CA GLU A 99 20.56 -0.70 -16.32
C GLU A 99 19.06 -0.51 -16.61
N ASP A 100 18.34 -1.57 -16.96
CA ASP A 100 16.90 -1.50 -17.26
C ASP A 100 16.09 -0.94 -16.08
N LEU A 101 16.59 -1.06 -14.85
CA LEU A 101 15.93 -0.55 -13.65
C LEU A 101 16.41 0.85 -13.22
N LEU A 102 17.36 1.45 -13.94
CA LEU A 102 17.84 2.80 -13.67
C LEU A 102 16.73 3.87 -13.70
N PRO A 103 15.73 3.83 -14.62
CA PRO A 103 14.61 4.78 -14.58
C PRO A 103 13.78 4.66 -13.30
N ILE A 104 13.61 3.45 -12.76
CA ILE A 104 12.91 3.22 -11.49
C ILE A 104 13.73 3.79 -10.34
N ASP A 105 15.04 3.53 -10.32
CA ASP A 105 15.91 4.04 -9.26
C ASP A 105 15.88 5.56 -9.19
N LYS A 106 15.93 6.24 -10.34
CA LYS A 106 15.78 7.71 -10.41
C LYS A 106 14.45 8.17 -9.83
N LYS A 107 13.33 7.54 -10.21
CA LYS A 107 11.99 7.86 -9.67
C LYS A 107 11.94 7.70 -8.15
N MET A 108 12.46 6.60 -7.62
CA MET A 108 12.40 6.30 -6.19
C MET A 108 13.32 7.21 -5.36
N LEU A 109 14.49 7.58 -5.89
CA LEU A 109 15.35 8.62 -5.31
C LEU A 109 14.63 9.97 -5.29
N THR A 110 13.99 10.37 -6.39
CA THR A 110 13.21 11.61 -6.47
C THR A 110 12.10 11.67 -5.43
N LEU A 111 11.41 10.55 -5.15
CA LEU A 111 10.37 10.51 -4.11
C LEU A 111 10.92 10.63 -2.67
N SER A 112 12.23 10.44 -2.47
CA SER A 112 12.94 10.61 -1.20
C SER A 112 12.42 9.76 -0.02
N ILE A 113 11.76 8.62 -0.31
CA ILE A 113 11.21 7.71 0.72
C ILE A 113 12.33 7.23 1.66
N ARG A 114 13.43 6.70 1.10
CA ARG A 114 14.55 6.20 1.92
C ARG A 114 15.17 7.30 2.76
N LYS A 115 15.39 8.49 2.20
CA LYS A 115 15.93 9.64 2.94
C LYS A 115 15.08 9.96 4.16
N THR A 116 13.76 10.08 3.99
CA THR A 116 12.83 10.32 5.08
C THR A 116 12.81 9.16 6.10
N ALA A 117 12.91 7.91 5.65
CA ALA A 117 12.97 6.75 6.54
C ALA A 117 14.22 6.78 7.44
N VAL A 118 15.38 7.11 6.87
CA VAL A 118 16.65 7.29 7.59
C VAL A 118 16.55 8.38 8.65
N GLU A 119 16.02 9.55 8.29
CA GLU A 119 15.84 10.67 9.21
C GLU A 119 14.92 10.32 10.39
N ASN A 120 13.81 9.63 10.11
CA ASN A 120 12.87 9.21 11.13
C ASN A 120 13.45 8.12 12.05
N ALA A 121 14.09 7.10 11.48
CA ALA A 121 14.75 6.06 12.24
C ALA A 121 15.81 6.63 13.19
N ARG A 122 16.72 7.48 12.70
CA ARG A 122 17.76 8.12 13.52
C ARG A 122 17.17 8.96 14.64
N ARG A 123 16.11 9.72 14.36
CA ARG A 123 15.40 10.52 15.37
C ARG A 123 14.77 9.64 16.44
N VAL A 124 14.07 8.58 16.04
CA VAL A 124 13.27 7.74 16.94
C VAL A 124 14.16 6.80 17.75
N PHE A 125 15.16 6.18 17.12
CA PHE A 125 16.04 5.19 17.74
C PHE A 125 17.30 5.78 18.39
N LYS A 126 17.43 7.11 18.47
CA LYS A 126 18.52 7.76 19.23
C LYS A 126 18.64 7.23 20.66
N ASN A 127 17.49 6.95 21.30
CA ASN A 127 17.39 6.27 22.60
C ASN A 127 16.37 5.12 22.48
N ALA A 128 16.73 3.92 22.93
CA ALA A 128 15.95 2.69 22.73
C ALA A 128 15.12 2.24 23.95
N ASP A 129 14.80 3.14 24.89
CA ASP A 129 14.18 2.75 26.18
C ASP A 129 12.71 2.35 26.08
N ALA A 130 12.00 2.83 25.04
CA ALA A 130 10.58 2.52 24.84
C ALA A 130 10.41 1.10 24.27
N GLU A 131 9.38 0.39 24.75
CA GLU A 131 9.16 -1.02 24.41
C GLU A 131 9.03 -1.27 22.90
N PHE A 132 8.31 -0.42 22.16
CA PHE A 132 8.20 -0.56 20.70
C PHE A 132 9.57 -0.55 20.00
N LYS A 133 10.54 0.20 20.53
CA LYS A 133 11.90 0.25 19.98
C LYS A 133 12.66 -1.01 20.30
N LYS A 134 12.61 -1.48 21.55
CA LYS A 134 13.26 -2.73 21.98
C LYS A 134 12.74 -3.93 21.18
N GLN A 135 11.42 -4.02 21.00
CA GLN A 135 10.80 -5.10 20.22
C GLN A 135 11.14 -5.01 18.74
N THR A 136 11.20 -3.80 18.17
CA THR A 136 11.68 -3.61 16.79
C THR A 136 13.13 -4.05 16.64
N LEU A 137 14.01 -3.71 17.59
CA LEU A 137 15.42 -4.14 17.56
C LEU A 137 15.55 -5.66 17.71
N ALA A 138 14.83 -6.28 18.65
CA ALA A 138 14.83 -7.73 18.81
C ALA A 138 14.38 -8.45 17.52
N TYR A 139 13.34 -7.94 16.85
CA TYR A 139 12.91 -8.42 15.55
C TYR A 139 14.02 -8.31 14.48
N LEU A 140 14.69 -7.15 14.39
CA LEU A 140 15.79 -6.96 13.45
C LEU A 140 16.99 -7.86 13.76
N ASP A 141 17.30 -8.08 15.04
CA ASP A 141 18.34 -9.02 15.46
C ASP A 141 18.00 -10.45 15.03
N GLY A 142 16.72 -10.83 15.06
CA GLY A 142 16.23 -12.10 14.51
C GLY A 142 16.40 -12.21 13.00
N VAL A 143 16.05 -11.14 12.25
CA VAL A 143 16.25 -11.06 10.81
C VAL A 143 17.73 -11.20 10.46
N ASN A 144 18.60 -10.45 11.15
CA ASN A 144 20.04 -10.44 10.90
C ASN A 144 20.70 -11.75 11.32
N SER A 145 20.22 -12.41 12.38
CA SER A 145 20.67 -13.76 12.74
C SER A 145 20.40 -14.77 11.63
N PHE A 146 19.29 -14.63 10.89
CA PHE A 146 19.03 -15.48 9.73
C PHE A 146 19.95 -15.15 8.56
N ILE A 147 20.30 -13.88 8.34
CA ILE A 147 21.28 -13.46 7.33
C ILE A 147 22.66 -14.08 7.63
N ASP A 148 23.08 -14.07 8.89
CA ASP A 148 24.42 -14.52 9.29
C ASP A 148 24.57 -16.05 9.36
N GLU A 149 23.54 -16.75 9.84
CA GLU A 149 23.64 -18.18 10.19
C GLU A 149 22.69 -19.06 9.37
N GLY A 150 21.71 -18.47 8.69
CA GLY A 150 20.69 -19.17 7.91
C GLY A 150 21.14 -19.56 6.49
N ASN A 151 20.32 -20.35 5.82
CA ASN A 151 20.51 -20.63 4.40
C ASN A 151 19.76 -19.57 3.59
N LEU A 152 20.50 -18.72 2.87
CA LEU A 152 19.90 -17.66 2.08
C LEU A 152 18.96 -18.21 1.00
N PRO A 153 17.85 -17.51 0.70
CA PRO A 153 16.99 -17.81 -0.44
C PRO A 153 17.77 -17.93 -1.75
N VAL A 154 17.27 -18.78 -2.65
CA VAL A 154 17.97 -19.15 -3.90
C VAL A 154 18.25 -17.94 -4.81
N GLU A 155 17.40 -16.93 -4.75
CA GLU A 155 17.45 -15.70 -5.54
C GLU A 155 18.78 -14.96 -5.35
N PHE A 156 19.31 -14.93 -4.13
CA PHE A 156 20.61 -14.31 -3.84
C PHE A 156 21.76 -14.98 -4.60
N THR A 157 21.76 -16.31 -4.65
CA THR A 157 22.77 -17.08 -5.40
C THR A 157 22.61 -16.90 -6.91
N LEU A 158 21.36 -16.89 -7.41
CA LEU A 158 21.09 -16.75 -8.84
C LEU A 158 21.43 -15.35 -9.38
N ILE A 159 21.17 -14.31 -8.60
CA ILE A 159 21.48 -12.92 -8.99
C ILE A 159 22.96 -12.59 -8.74
N GLY A 160 23.57 -13.23 -7.75
CA GLY A 160 24.98 -13.12 -7.42
C GLY A 160 25.30 -11.99 -6.43
N PHE A 161 24.53 -11.86 -5.36
CA PHE A 161 24.79 -10.89 -4.29
C PHE A 161 24.36 -11.42 -2.92
N GLU A 162 24.86 -10.81 -1.85
CA GLU A 162 24.50 -11.12 -0.46
C GLU A 162 23.68 -9.97 0.15
N PRO A 163 22.69 -10.25 1.03
CA PRO A 163 21.90 -9.22 1.69
C PRO A 163 22.72 -8.48 2.76
N GLU A 164 22.53 -7.17 2.86
CA GLU A 164 23.04 -6.35 3.97
C GLU A 164 22.15 -6.52 5.22
N HIS A 165 22.72 -6.38 6.41
CA HIS A 165 21.96 -6.34 7.67
C HIS A 165 20.85 -5.29 7.64
N PHE A 166 19.69 -5.65 8.16
CA PHE A 166 18.54 -4.77 8.32
C PHE A 166 18.68 -3.94 9.59
N THR A 167 18.23 -2.69 9.48
CA THR A 167 18.31 -1.64 10.49
C THR A 167 16.92 -1.02 10.69
N PRO A 168 16.71 -0.19 11.73
CA PRO A 168 15.44 0.51 11.90
C PRO A 168 15.05 1.39 10.70
N GLU A 169 16.03 1.86 9.91
CA GLU A 169 15.78 2.61 8.67
C GLU A 169 14.97 1.78 7.66
N ASP A 170 15.19 0.46 7.62
CA ASP A 170 14.52 -0.46 6.69
C ASP A 170 13.06 -0.71 7.09
N VAL A 171 12.74 -0.68 8.39
CA VAL A 171 11.35 -0.76 8.88
C VAL A 171 10.56 0.47 8.44
N TYR A 172 11.11 1.67 8.64
CA TYR A 172 10.48 2.91 8.16
C TYR A 172 10.41 2.96 6.63
N THR A 173 11.35 2.34 5.95
CA THR A 173 11.36 2.24 4.49
C THR A 173 10.19 1.38 4.00
N ALA A 174 9.92 0.24 4.62
CA ALA A 174 8.76 -0.60 4.32
C ALA A 174 7.42 0.14 4.59
N ILE A 175 7.33 0.89 5.70
CA ILE A 175 6.15 1.73 5.98
C ILE A 175 5.98 2.84 4.93
N GLY A 176 7.07 3.49 4.52
CA GLY A 176 7.05 4.52 3.47
C GLY A 176 6.68 3.95 2.10
N TYR A 177 7.11 2.74 1.77
CA TYR A 177 6.69 2.01 0.58
C TYR A 177 5.17 1.75 0.57
N MET A 178 4.60 1.38 1.72
CA MET A 178 3.15 1.23 1.83
C MET A 178 2.43 2.55 1.54
N ALA A 179 2.93 3.68 2.05
CA ALA A 179 2.36 5.00 1.76
C ALA A 179 2.43 5.35 0.25
N LEU A 180 3.48 4.92 -0.46
CA LEU A 180 3.59 5.08 -1.92
C LEU A 180 2.48 4.34 -2.69
N SER A 181 1.97 3.23 -2.15
CA SER A 181 0.93 2.47 -2.85
C SER A 181 -0.44 3.16 -2.82
N PHE A 182 -0.60 4.21 -2.02
CA PHE A 182 -1.86 4.97 -1.89
C PHE A 182 -1.82 6.33 -2.61
N THR A 183 -0.80 6.58 -3.42
CA THR A 183 -0.57 7.88 -4.05
C THR A 183 -1.27 7.94 -5.40
N SER A 184 -2.29 8.80 -5.52
CA SER A 184 -2.99 9.00 -6.80
C SER A 184 -2.65 10.32 -7.48
N ALA A 185 -2.07 11.28 -6.74
CA ALA A 185 -1.74 12.63 -7.25
C ALA A 185 -0.83 12.59 -8.49
N LEU A 186 0.26 11.82 -8.43
CA LEU A 186 1.27 11.72 -9.49
C LEU A 186 0.70 11.26 -10.85
N SER A 187 -0.40 10.50 -10.83
CA SER A 187 -1.10 10.02 -12.03
C SER A 187 -2.31 10.89 -12.39
N LEU A 188 -3.04 11.42 -11.40
CA LEU A 188 -4.32 12.10 -11.62
C LEU A 188 -4.21 13.62 -11.81
N GLU A 189 -3.35 14.32 -11.08
CA GLU A 189 -3.26 15.78 -11.15
C GLU A 189 -2.75 16.30 -12.51
N PRO A 190 -1.73 15.70 -13.16
CA PRO A 190 -1.32 16.11 -14.50
C PRO A 190 -2.45 15.96 -15.52
N MET A 191 -3.17 14.84 -15.45
CA MET A 191 -4.33 14.55 -16.30
C MET A 191 -5.49 15.52 -16.05
N THR A 192 -5.81 15.78 -14.78
CA THR A 192 -6.88 16.71 -14.36
C THR A 192 -6.54 18.14 -14.79
N THR A 193 -5.28 18.55 -14.63
CA THR A 193 -4.78 19.86 -15.08
C THR A 193 -4.86 20.00 -16.59
N TYR A 194 -4.49 18.96 -17.34
CA TYR A 194 -4.62 18.96 -18.79
C TYR A 194 -6.08 19.12 -19.24
N ILE A 195 -7.00 18.37 -18.65
CA ILE A 195 -8.45 18.49 -18.94
C ILE A 195 -8.94 19.90 -18.62
N TYR A 196 -8.60 20.42 -17.43
CA TYR A 196 -8.98 21.77 -17.02
C TYR A 196 -8.50 22.84 -18.01
N GLN A 197 -7.23 22.79 -18.41
CA GLN A 197 -6.63 23.78 -19.32
C GLN A 197 -7.16 23.68 -20.75
N LYS A 198 -7.47 22.47 -21.24
CA LYS A 198 -7.88 22.25 -22.63
C LYS A 198 -9.38 22.27 -22.84
N LEU A 199 -10.14 21.72 -21.90
CA LEU A 199 -11.59 21.49 -22.02
C LEU A 199 -12.41 22.38 -21.07
N GLY A 200 -11.81 22.83 -19.96
CA GLY A 200 -12.46 23.71 -18.98
C GLY A 200 -12.98 22.97 -17.74
N GLU A 201 -13.47 23.74 -16.76
CA GLU A 201 -13.90 23.23 -15.45
C GLU A 201 -15.13 22.32 -15.51
N ASP A 202 -16.07 22.59 -16.43
CA ASP A 202 -17.32 21.84 -16.51
C ASP A 202 -17.07 20.35 -16.82
N TYR A 203 -16.02 20.03 -17.59
CA TYR A 203 -15.62 18.65 -17.85
C TYR A 203 -15.07 17.93 -16.63
N LEU A 204 -14.50 18.64 -15.65
CA LEU A 204 -14.07 18.01 -14.39
C LEU A 204 -15.27 17.50 -13.58
N LYS A 205 -16.38 18.25 -13.62
CA LYS A 205 -17.64 17.87 -12.97
C LYS A 205 -18.28 16.69 -13.67
N ASP A 206 -18.38 16.75 -15.00
CA ASP A 206 -18.98 15.68 -15.81
C ASP A 206 -18.22 14.35 -15.68
N LEU A 207 -16.89 14.41 -15.57
CA LEU A 207 -16.05 13.22 -15.40
C LEU A 207 -15.95 12.75 -13.93
N GLY A 208 -16.51 13.49 -12.98
CA GLY A 208 -16.42 13.18 -11.54
C GLY A 208 -15.00 13.28 -10.98
N ILE A 209 -14.11 14.03 -11.61
CA ILE A 209 -12.69 14.14 -11.25
C ILE A 209 -12.44 15.29 -10.27
N ASP A 210 -13.40 16.20 -10.11
CA ASP A 210 -13.31 17.22 -9.07
C ASP A 210 -13.55 16.65 -7.66
N SER A 211 -13.00 17.33 -6.64
CA SER A 211 -13.05 16.89 -5.24
C SER A 211 -14.46 16.79 -4.64
N ALA A 212 -15.47 17.42 -5.24
CA ALA A 212 -16.85 17.46 -4.76
C ALA A 212 -17.77 16.45 -5.47
N SER A 213 -17.48 16.13 -6.73
CA SER A 213 -18.31 15.28 -7.61
C SER A 213 -18.15 13.78 -7.33
N ASN A 214 -17.09 13.37 -6.62
CA ASN A 214 -16.96 12.00 -6.10
C ASN A 214 -18.08 11.59 -5.10
N ALA A 215 -18.97 12.51 -4.73
CA ALA A 215 -20.16 12.25 -3.91
C ALA A 215 -21.49 12.19 -4.68
N GLN A 216 -21.56 12.56 -5.96
CA GLN A 216 -22.80 12.55 -6.73
C GLN A 216 -22.58 12.20 -8.20
N LEU A 217 -23.21 11.10 -8.61
CA LEU A 217 -23.27 10.58 -9.98
C LEU A 217 -23.81 11.60 -11.00
N TYR A 218 -23.11 11.75 -12.13
CA TYR A 218 -23.61 12.44 -13.33
C TYR A 218 -23.57 11.58 -14.61
N ASN A 219 -24.30 12.06 -15.63
CA ASN A 219 -24.58 11.53 -16.98
C ASN A 219 -23.42 11.76 -17.98
N PRO A 220 -23.27 10.95 -19.05
CA PRO A 220 -22.09 11.02 -19.92
C PRO A 220 -22.31 11.79 -21.23
N ASN A 221 -21.22 12.38 -21.77
CA ASN A 221 -20.90 12.32 -23.19
C ASN A 221 -19.39 12.53 -23.51
N GLU A 222 -18.94 11.69 -24.46
CA GLU A 222 -17.76 11.71 -25.34
C GLU A 222 -16.31 11.40 -24.86
N GLU A 223 -15.56 10.90 -25.85
CA GLU A 223 -14.45 9.93 -25.81
C GLU A 223 -13.11 10.43 -25.24
N LEU A 224 -12.43 9.58 -24.45
CA LEU A 224 -11.07 9.82 -23.93
C LEU A 224 -10.22 8.54 -24.04
N THR A 225 -9.64 8.31 -25.22
CA THR A 225 -8.65 7.24 -25.46
C THR A 225 -7.22 7.68 -25.17
N PHE A 226 -6.94 8.98 -25.06
CA PHE A 226 -5.60 9.54 -24.75
C PHE A 226 -5.22 9.48 -23.26
N LEU A 227 -6.18 9.35 -22.34
CA LEU A 227 -5.91 9.41 -20.90
C LEU A 227 -5.14 8.22 -20.33
N ASN A 228 -5.16 7.07 -21.01
CA ASN A 228 -4.48 5.88 -20.54
C ASN A 228 -2.95 6.06 -20.51
N ASP A 229 -2.37 6.77 -21.48
CA ASP A 229 -0.91 6.99 -21.54
C ASP A 229 -0.41 8.03 -20.51
N LEU A 230 -1.27 8.99 -20.13
CA LEU A 230 -0.95 10.00 -19.11
C LEU A 230 -0.93 9.46 -17.67
N SER A 231 -1.59 8.32 -17.43
CA SER A 231 -1.73 7.73 -16.10
C SER A 231 -0.40 7.22 -15.51
N GLY A 232 0.66 7.12 -16.33
CA GLY A 232 2.05 7.02 -15.90
C GLY A 232 2.26 5.99 -14.80
N ASN A 233 1.97 4.71 -15.08
CA ASN A 233 1.86 3.73 -14.01
C ASN A 233 3.27 3.28 -13.53
N LEU A 234 3.79 3.93 -12.49
CA LEU A 234 5.01 3.51 -11.74
C LEU A 234 4.95 2.01 -11.38
N GLN A 235 3.73 1.52 -11.20
CA GLN A 235 3.31 0.19 -10.78
C GLN A 235 3.66 -0.90 -11.81
N THR A 236 3.74 -0.58 -13.11
CA THR A 236 4.01 -1.59 -14.16
C THR A 236 5.44 -2.15 -14.13
N TYR A 237 6.37 -1.47 -13.45
CA TYR A 237 7.79 -1.78 -13.48
C TYR A 237 8.39 -2.19 -12.14
N LEU A 238 7.67 -2.03 -11.03
CA LEU A 238 8.16 -2.43 -9.72
C LEU A 238 8.01 -3.95 -9.53
N PRO A 239 9.05 -4.69 -9.11
CA PRO A 239 8.97 -6.13 -8.84
C PRO A 239 8.25 -6.45 -7.52
N VAL A 240 7.39 -5.55 -7.05
CA VAL A 240 6.71 -5.60 -5.77
C VAL A 240 5.22 -5.28 -5.95
N PRO A 241 4.33 -6.07 -5.32
CA PRO A 241 2.88 -5.96 -5.48
C PRO A 241 2.31 -4.62 -4.99
N VAL A 242 1.25 -4.16 -5.67
CA VAL A 242 0.57 -2.91 -5.40
C VAL A 242 -0.81 -3.16 -4.78
N TRP A 243 -1.26 -2.20 -3.98
CA TRP A 243 -2.52 -2.20 -3.27
C TRP A 243 -3.59 -1.49 -4.10
N GLU A 244 -4.71 -2.16 -4.40
CA GLU A 244 -5.68 -1.68 -5.39
C GLU A 244 -7.03 -1.28 -4.78
N GLY A 245 -7.36 -1.78 -3.59
CA GLY A 245 -8.63 -1.51 -2.93
C GLY A 245 -8.76 -2.33 -1.65
N SER A 246 -9.86 -2.16 -0.91
CA SER A 246 -10.19 -3.03 0.22
C SER A 246 -11.67 -2.87 0.59
N ASN A 247 -12.22 -3.86 1.27
CA ASN A 247 -13.44 -3.74 2.07
C ASN A 247 -13.16 -4.07 3.54
N ASN A 248 -13.98 -3.52 4.42
CA ASN A 248 -14.17 -4.04 5.76
C ASN A 248 -15.56 -3.68 6.29
N TRP A 249 -16.02 -4.43 7.27
CA TRP A 249 -17.23 -4.11 8.02
C TRP A 249 -17.20 -4.71 9.42
N VAL A 250 -17.95 -4.08 10.32
CA VAL A 250 -18.14 -4.51 11.70
C VAL A 250 -19.60 -4.35 12.09
N MET A 251 -20.13 -5.36 12.77
CA MET A 251 -21.52 -5.45 13.23
C MET A 251 -21.55 -5.60 14.75
N SER A 252 -22.37 -4.82 15.43
CA SER A 252 -22.60 -4.96 16.88
C SER A 252 -23.33 -6.26 17.22
N LYS A 253 -23.44 -6.57 18.51
CA LYS A 253 -24.16 -7.75 19.00
C LYS A 253 -25.64 -7.76 18.61
N GLU A 254 -26.27 -6.59 18.45
CA GLU A 254 -27.68 -6.50 18.03
C GLU A 254 -27.89 -7.03 16.62
N ARG A 255 -26.86 -6.94 15.77
CA ARG A 255 -26.83 -7.49 14.40
C ARG A 255 -26.23 -8.89 14.30
N SER A 256 -25.90 -9.52 15.43
CA SER A 256 -25.27 -10.84 15.48
C SER A 256 -26.18 -11.86 16.15
N GLU A 257 -26.29 -13.05 15.55
CA GLU A 257 -27.03 -14.15 16.19
C GLU A 257 -26.35 -14.64 17.47
N SER A 258 -25.02 -14.61 17.49
CA SER A 258 -24.22 -15.05 18.63
C SER A 258 -24.25 -14.10 19.83
N GLY A 259 -24.78 -12.89 19.65
CA GLY A 259 -24.70 -11.83 20.65
C GLY A 259 -23.28 -11.29 20.87
N LYS A 260 -22.37 -11.50 19.92
CA LYS A 260 -20.99 -10.96 19.90
C LYS A 260 -20.75 -10.14 18.64
N VAL A 261 -19.81 -9.19 18.70
CA VAL A 261 -19.37 -8.41 17.54
C VAL A 261 -18.86 -9.33 16.42
N LEU A 262 -19.23 -9.03 15.18
CA LEU A 262 -18.69 -9.67 13.98
C LEU A 262 -17.87 -8.65 13.21
N LEU A 263 -16.66 -9.03 12.79
CA LEU A 263 -15.75 -8.19 12.02
C LEU A 263 -15.25 -8.96 10.80
N ALA A 264 -15.18 -8.28 9.66
CA ALA A 264 -14.54 -8.79 8.45
C ALA A 264 -13.59 -7.74 7.87
N ASN A 265 -12.44 -8.21 7.37
CA ASN A 265 -11.52 -7.40 6.59
C ASN A 265 -11.11 -8.16 5.32
N ASP A 266 -11.14 -7.45 4.20
CA ASP A 266 -11.02 -8.00 2.85
C ASP A 266 -10.16 -7.06 2.00
N THR A 267 -8.84 -7.19 2.13
CA THR A 267 -7.90 -6.30 1.40
C THR A 267 -7.69 -6.76 -0.03
N HIS A 268 -7.84 -5.86 -1.00
CA HIS A 268 -7.65 -6.15 -2.43
C HIS A 268 -6.27 -5.69 -2.89
N ILE A 269 -5.40 -6.67 -3.09
CA ILE A 269 -3.99 -6.47 -3.39
C ILE A 269 -3.64 -7.37 -4.57
N ALA A 270 -2.74 -6.92 -5.45
CA ALA A 270 -2.30 -7.71 -6.59
C ALA A 270 -1.74 -9.08 -6.16
N TYR A 271 -2.11 -10.14 -6.90
CA TYR A 271 -1.54 -11.47 -6.69
C TYR A 271 -0.04 -11.45 -6.89
N SER A 272 0.68 -12.00 -5.92
CA SER A 272 2.14 -12.00 -5.89
C SER A 272 2.67 -13.25 -5.19
N GLN A 273 3.91 -13.60 -5.52
CA GLN A 273 4.68 -14.64 -4.85
C GLN A 273 6.08 -14.08 -4.56
N PRO A 274 6.42 -13.83 -3.28
CA PRO A 274 5.60 -13.98 -2.08
C PRO A 274 4.38 -13.03 -2.03
N ALA A 275 3.30 -13.47 -1.38
CA ALA A 275 2.12 -12.62 -1.15
C ALA A 275 2.48 -11.37 -0.31
N VAL A 276 1.66 -10.33 -0.32
CA VAL A 276 1.95 -9.13 0.49
C VAL A 276 1.88 -9.42 1.98
N TRP A 277 0.84 -10.12 2.41
CA TRP A 277 0.65 -10.45 3.80
C TRP A 277 1.51 -11.64 4.22
N PHE A 278 2.11 -11.48 5.39
CA PHE A 278 2.70 -12.56 6.18
C PHE A 278 1.83 -12.76 7.40
N GLU A 279 1.17 -13.90 7.52
CA GLU A 279 0.34 -14.24 8.67
C GLU A 279 1.23 -14.79 9.79
N ALA A 280 1.01 -14.37 11.03
CA ALA A 280 1.73 -14.91 12.17
C ALA A 280 0.93 -14.75 13.46
N HIS A 281 1.23 -15.63 14.41
CA HIS A 281 0.71 -15.60 15.77
C HIS A 281 1.86 -15.44 16.76
N LEU A 282 1.80 -14.41 17.60
CA LEU A 282 2.79 -14.16 18.66
C LEU A 282 2.11 -14.31 20.03
N ASN A 283 2.70 -15.11 20.90
CA ASN A 283 2.23 -15.36 22.26
C ASN A 283 3.39 -15.32 23.27
N TYR A 284 3.25 -14.49 24.29
CA TYR A 284 4.12 -14.43 25.46
C TYR A 284 3.33 -13.93 26.68
N PRO A 285 3.84 -14.05 27.92
CA PRO A 285 3.07 -13.67 29.11
C PRO A 285 2.48 -12.25 29.03
N GLY A 286 1.15 -12.17 29.03
CA GLY A 286 0.40 -10.90 28.98
C GLY A 286 0.13 -10.36 27.57
N PHE A 287 0.50 -11.07 26.51
CA PHE A 287 0.28 -10.66 25.11
C PHE A 287 -0.05 -11.86 24.22
N GLU A 288 -1.06 -11.68 23.38
CA GLU A 288 -1.40 -12.63 22.34
C GLU A 288 -1.91 -11.83 21.14
N MET A 289 -1.37 -12.10 19.95
CA MET A 289 -1.78 -11.42 18.73
C MET A 289 -1.72 -12.37 17.55
N PHE A 290 -2.85 -12.56 16.90
CA PHE A 290 -2.94 -13.18 15.59
C PHE A 290 -3.11 -12.07 14.55
N GLY A 291 -2.28 -12.04 13.51
CA GLY A 291 -2.37 -10.93 12.56
C GLY A 291 -1.62 -11.12 11.25
N PHE A 292 -1.81 -10.12 10.39
CA PHE A 292 -1.15 -9.97 9.11
C PHE A 292 -0.12 -8.84 9.19
N TYR A 293 1.10 -9.18 8.79
CA TYR A 293 2.29 -8.35 8.87
C TYR A 293 2.80 -8.05 7.46
N LEU A 294 3.49 -6.92 7.31
CA LEU A 294 4.32 -6.67 6.14
C LEU A 294 5.71 -7.26 6.36
N ALA A 295 6.33 -7.73 5.28
CA ALA A 295 7.72 -8.16 5.31
C ALA A 295 8.62 -6.99 5.75
N GLY A 296 9.40 -7.18 6.82
CA GLY A 296 10.25 -6.13 7.39
C GLY A 296 9.56 -5.21 8.42
N VAL A 297 8.32 -5.50 8.81
CA VAL A 297 7.58 -4.73 9.83
C VAL A 297 7.22 -5.63 11.01
N PRO A 298 7.62 -5.30 12.26
CA PRO A 298 7.49 -6.20 13.40
C PRO A 298 6.08 -6.31 13.98
N PHE A 299 5.17 -5.37 13.70
CA PHE A 299 3.85 -5.29 14.34
C PHE A 299 2.74 -5.55 13.34
N ALA A 300 1.65 -6.20 13.78
CA ALA A 300 0.55 -6.54 12.89
C ALA A 300 -0.13 -5.27 12.38
N LEU A 301 -0.46 -5.24 11.09
CA LEU A 301 -1.25 -4.15 10.50
C LEU A 301 -2.74 -4.43 10.61
N ILE A 302 -3.12 -5.69 10.52
CA ILE A 302 -4.48 -6.21 10.69
C ILE A 302 -4.36 -7.36 11.68
N GLY A 303 -5.29 -7.48 12.62
CA GLY A 303 -5.20 -8.56 13.58
C GLY A 303 -6.36 -8.62 14.54
N HIS A 304 -6.28 -9.63 15.39
CA HIS A 304 -7.18 -9.79 16.51
C HIS A 304 -6.47 -10.54 17.64
N ASN A 305 -7.04 -10.39 18.83
CA ASN A 305 -6.69 -11.17 20.01
C ASN A 305 -7.97 -11.57 20.73
N ASN A 306 -7.84 -12.05 21.97
CA ASN A 306 -8.99 -12.47 22.76
C ASN A 306 -9.91 -11.34 23.19
N ASN A 307 -9.53 -10.06 23.03
CA ASN A 307 -10.26 -8.89 23.54
C ASN A 307 -10.88 -8.06 22.42
N TYR A 308 -10.15 -7.86 21.32
CA TYR A 308 -10.58 -7.04 20.18
C TYR A 308 -9.96 -7.51 18.87
N GLY A 309 -10.53 -7.03 17.76
CA GLY A 309 -9.98 -7.16 16.42
C GLY A 309 -10.13 -5.87 15.63
N TRP A 310 -9.31 -5.70 14.60
CA TRP A 310 -9.38 -4.55 13.71
C TRP A 310 -9.03 -4.92 12.27
N GLY A 311 -9.51 -4.10 11.35
CA GLY A 311 -9.26 -4.24 9.91
C GLY A 311 -8.96 -2.91 9.26
N LEU A 312 -8.32 -2.95 8.09
CA LEU A 312 -7.88 -1.76 7.37
C LEU A 312 -8.53 -1.67 5.98
N THR A 313 -8.91 -0.47 5.59
CA THR A 313 -9.05 -0.10 4.16
C THR A 313 -8.30 1.20 3.90
N ILE A 314 -7.99 1.47 2.64
CA ILE A 314 -7.36 2.73 2.23
C ILE A 314 -8.34 3.89 2.45
N PHE A 315 -7.88 4.93 3.15
CA PHE A 315 -8.51 6.25 3.20
C PHE A 315 -7.68 7.20 2.31
N PRO A 316 -8.02 7.35 1.03
CA PRO A 316 -7.18 8.06 0.06
C PRO A 316 -7.36 9.58 0.16
N PHE A 317 -7.20 10.14 1.37
CA PHE A 317 -7.24 11.59 1.56
C PHE A 317 -6.09 12.26 0.83
N ASP A 318 -6.31 13.51 0.46
CA ASP A 318 -5.35 14.27 -0.32
C ASP A 318 -4.20 14.76 0.55
N ASN A 319 -3.05 14.09 0.44
CA ASN A 319 -1.83 14.33 1.19
C ASN A 319 -0.62 14.72 0.31
N MET A 320 -0.89 15.16 -0.91
CA MET A 320 0.10 15.54 -1.93
C MET A 320 -0.33 16.80 -2.65
N ASP A 321 0.61 17.55 -3.19
CA ASP A 321 0.32 18.62 -4.14
C ASP A 321 1.48 18.72 -5.15
N LEU A 322 1.14 18.95 -6.42
CA LEU A 322 2.10 19.34 -7.45
C LEU A 322 2.14 20.86 -7.61
N TYR A 323 3.34 21.44 -7.70
CA TYR A 323 3.52 22.88 -7.89
C TYR A 323 4.32 23.16 -9.15
N ARG A 324 3.79 24.02 -10.01
CA ARG A 324 4.48 24.58 -11.17
C ARG A 324 5.40 25.70 -10.70
N GLU A 325 6.69 25.46 -10.81
CA GLU A 325 7.74 26.40 -10.40
C GLU A 325 8.08 27.35 -11.55
N LYS A 326 8.33 28.62 -11.21
CA LYS A 326 8.77 29.62 -12.19
C LYS A 326 10.27 29.81 -12.11
N VAL A 327 10.97 29.44 -13.18
CA VAL A 327 12.43 29.57 -13.29
C VAL A 327 12.83 31.04 -13.46
N ASN A 328 13.94 31.45 -12.84
CA ASN A 328 14.52 32.77 -13.08
C ASN A 328 15.09 32.85 -14.50
N PRO A 329 14.60 33.76 -15.37
CA PRO A 329 15.10 33.89 -16.74
C PRO A 329 16.57 34.36 -16.81
N GLU A 330 17.11 34.97 -15.75
CA GLU A 330 18.50 35.42 -15.68
C GLU A 330 19.43 34.40 -15.01
N ASN A 331 18.89 33.44 -14.25
CA ASN A 331 19.66 32.41 -13.55
C ASN A 331 18.86 31.10 -13.43
N PRO A 332 19.09 30.10 -14.29
CA PRO A 332 18.30 28.86 -14.29
C PRO A 332 18.46 28.00 -13.03
N ASN A 333 19.39 28.33 -12.13
CA ASN A 333 19.54 27.69 -10.82
C ASN A 333 18.63 28.30 -9.74
N GLN A 334 17.70 29.17 -10.12
CA GLN A 334 16.76 29.81 -9.21
C GLN A 334 15.30 29.64 -9.64
N TYR A 335 14.42 29.63 -8.65
CA TYR A 335 12.96 29.63 -8.82
C TYR A 335 12.31 30.78 -8.03
N LEU A 336 11.14 31.25 -8.47
CA LEU A 336 10.40 32.32 -7.81
C LEU A 336 9.56 31.74 -6.67
N PHE A 337 9.65 32.32 -5.48
CA PHE A 337 8.73 32.06 -4.39
C PHE A 337 8.41 33.34 -3.63
N ALA A 338 7.12 33.67 -3.48
CA ALA A 338 6.65 34.85 -2.75
C ALA A 338 7.34 36.16 -3.20
N GLY A 339 7.52 36.32 -4.51
CA GLY A 339 8.16 37.49 -5.11
C GLY A 339 9.69 37.55 -5.00
N THR A 340 10.35 36.51 -4.48
CA THR A 340 11.82 36.44 -4.34
C THR A 340 12.39 35.24 -5.09
N TRP A 341 13.50 35.43 -5.79
CA TRP A 341 14.26 34.34 -6.40
C TRP A 341 15.03 33.56 -5.33
N LYS A 342 14.85 32.24 -5.29
CA LYS A 342 15.53 31.31 -4.38
C LYS A 342 16.34 30.32 -5.17
N ASP A 343 17.52 29.96 -4.67
CA ASP A 343 18.35 28.91 -5.27
C ASP A 343 17.70 27.54 -5.06
N TYR A 344 17.82 26.65 -6.04
CA TYR A 344 17.51 25.24 -5.85
C TYR A 344 18.51 24.60 -4.88
N GLU A 345 18.02 23.76 -3.98
CA GLU A 345 18.88 22.85 -3.22
C GLU A 345 19.19 21.63 -4.09
N ILE A 346 20.46 21.34 -4.34
CA ILE A 346 20.89 20.24 -5.20
C ILE A 346 21.36 19.07 -4.34
N GLU A 347 20.78 17.90 -4.57
CA GLU A 347 21.25 16.63 -4.01
C GLU A 347 21.91 15.80 -5.11
N GLU A 348 23.12 15.30 -4.86
CA GLU A 348 23.88 14.50 -5.81
C GLU A 348 23.92 13.03 -5.41
N TYR A 349 23.77 12.16 -6.40
CA TYR A 349 23.75 10.71 -6.28
C TYR A 349 24.67 10.08 -7.33
N ALA A 350 25.33 8.98 -6.96
CA ALA A 350 26.05 8.11 -7.89
C ALA A 350 25.36 6.74 -7.90
N ILE A 351 24.46 6.54 -8.86
CA ILE A 351 23.63 5.33 -8.94
C ILE A 351 24.51 4.18 -9.45
N GLN A 352 24.66 3.15 -8.63
CA GLN A 352 25.43 1.95 -9.01
C GLN A 352 24.60 1.11 -9.99
N VAL A 353 25.23 0.64 -11.07
CA VAL A 353 24.57 -0.18 -12.08
C VAL A 353 25.39 -1.46 -12.29
N LYS A 354 24.72 -2.62 -12.27
CA LYS A 354 25.37 -3.92 -12.42
C LYS A 354 26.24 -3.95 -13.69
N ASP A 355 27.48 -4.40 -13.52
CA ASP A 355 28.48 -4.56 -14.59
C ASP A 355 28.80 -3.27 -15.38
N LYS A 356 28.52 -2.08 -14.81
CA LYS A 356 28.75 -0.77 -15.43
C LYS A 356 29.34 0.25 -14.45
N GLU A 357 29.81 1.38 -14.96
CA GLU A 357 30.18 2.52 -14.14
C GLU A 357 28.94 3.16 -13.50
N SER A 358 29.12 3.83 -12.36
CA SER A 358 28.03 4.52 -11.69
C SER A 358 27.53 5.70 -12.54
N VAL A 359 26.22 5.90 -12.53
CA VAL A 359 25.57 6.98 -13.27
C VAL A 359 25.35 8.17 -12.33
N PRO A 360 25.90 9.37 -12.64
CA PRO A 360 25.61 10.55 -11.86
C PRO A 360 24.15 10.96 -12.05
N PHE A 361 23.49 11.29 -10.94
CA PHE A 361 22.12 11.77 -10.91
C PHE A 361 22.03 12.89 -9.88
N HIS A 362 21.23 13.90 -10.13
CA HIS A 362 20.99 14.98 -9.18
C HIS A 362 19.51 15.26 -9.07
N ILE A 363 19.09 15.74 -7.92
CA ILE A 363 17.71 16.16 -7.66
C ILE A 363 17.76 17.62 -7.25
N GLN A 364 17.03 18.46 -7.97
CA GLN A 364 16.77 19.83 -7.57
C GLN A 364 15.57 19.86 -6.63
N ASN A 365 15.71 20.54 -5.50
CA ASN A 365 14.65 20.70 -4.52
C ASN A 365 14.26 22.18 -4.41
N THR A 366 12.95 22.42 -4.31
CA THR A 366 12.38 23.69 -3.91
C THR A 366 11.85 23.60 -2.47
N ILE A 367 11.27 24.69 -1.99
CA ILE A 367 10.56 24.73 -0.71
C ILE A 367 9.40 23.72 -0.65
N HIS A 368 8.76 23.44 -1.79
CA HIS A 368 7.68 22.46 -1.89
C HIS A 368 8.23 21.04 -1.85
N GLY A 369 9.29 20.77 -2.62
CA GLY A 369 9.99 19.48 -2.62
C GLY A 369 10.78 19.24 -3.92
N PRO A 370 11.08 17.97 -4.24
CA PRO A 370 11.91 17.61 -5.38
C PRO A 370 11.21 17.90 -6.71
N ILE A 371 11.98 18.34 -7.70
CA ILE A 371 11.53 18.49 -9.09
C ILE A 371 11.36 17.10 -9.72
N LEU A 372 10.20 16.86 -10.32
CA LEU A 372 9.82 15.55 -10.88
C LEU A 372 10.24 15.35 -12.34
N ASN A 373 10.36 16.42 -13.13
CA ASN A 373 10.45 16.33 -14.59
C ASN A 373 11.61 15.44 -15.09
N GLN A 374 12.72 15.35 -14.35
CA GLN A 374 13.86 14.52 -14.75
C GLN A 374 13.63 13.01 -14.60
N ALA A 375 12.69 12.61 -13.73
CA ALA A 375 12.40 11.21 -13.43
C ALA A 375 11.01 10.75 -13.88
N PHE A 376 10.07 11.67 -14.14
CA PHE A 376 8.67 11.37 -14.44
C PHE A 376 8.26 11.88 -15.83
N ASP A 377 8.38 10.99 -16.82
CA ASP A 377 8.09 11.31 -18.23
C ASP A 377 6.67 11.83 -18.44
N ASN A 378 5.68 11.24 -17.75
CA ASN A 378 4.26 11.62 -17.83
C ASN A 378 4.00 13.07 -17.39
N ILE A 379 4.85 13.62 -16.52
CA ILE A 379 4.80 15.02 -16.09
C ILE A 379 5.52 15.90 -17.13
N SER A 380 6.73 15.51 -17.52
CA SER A 380 7.51 16.25 -18.52
C SER A 380 6.81 16.35 -19.89
N SER A 381 5.92 15.40 -20.23
CA SER A 381 5.17 15.40 -21.49
C SER A 381 4.01 16.40 -21.52
N VAL A 382 3.55 16.87 -20.36
CA VAL A 382 2.43 17.83 -20.25
C VAL A 382 2.84 19.21 -19.78
N GLU A 383 3.97 19.32 -19.08
CA GLU A 383 4.44 20.58 -18.48
C GLU A 383 5.93 20.80 -18.77
N GLU A 384 6.24 21.85 -19.54
CA GLU A 384 7.62 22.28 -19.79
C GLU A 384 8.25 22.96 -18.56
N SER A 385 7.42 23.57 -17.71
CA SER A 385 7.87 24.19 -16.46
C SER A 385 8.26 23.12 -15.44
N PRO A 386 9.27 23.38 -14.58
CA PRO A 386 9.60 22.45 -13.50
C PRO A 386 8.41 22.26 -12.56
N ILE A 387 8.06 21.01 -12.28
CA ILE A 387 7.01 20.60 -11.36
C ILE A 387 7.66 20.03 -10.12
N SER A 388 7.47 20.67 -8.97
CA SER A 388 7.91 20.15 -7.68
C SER A 388 6.80 19.33 -7.01
N PHE A 389 7.21 18.40 -6.16
CA PHE A 389 6.32 17.51 -5.44
C PHE A 389 6.33 17.78 -3.94
N TRP A 390 5.19 18.25 -3.43
CA TRP A 390 4.96 18.26 -2.00
C TRP A 390 4.27 16.96 -1.60
N TRP A 391 4.87 16.23 -0.67
CA TRP A 391 4.28 15.03 -0.10
C TRP A 391 4.36 15.08 1.42
N ALA A 392 3.22 14.84 2.09
CA ALA A 392 3.15 14.83 3.55
C ALA A 392 4.16 13.87 4.19
N LEU A 393 4.48 12.73 3.56
CA LEU A 393 5.49 11.78 4.03
C LEU A 393 6.82 12.48 4.31
N ASN A 394 7.25 13.36 3.40
CA ASN A 394 8.54 14.05 3.44
C ASN A 394 8.53 15.28 4.38
N LYS A 395 7.36 15.67 4.89
CA LYS A 395 7.17 16.89 5.70
C LYS A 395 6.75 16.60 7.14
N VAL A 396 6.23 15.40 7.40
CA VAL A 396 5.76 14.97 8.72
C VAL A 396 6.79 14.07 9.39
N LYS A 397 7.08 14.36 10.67
CA LYS A 397 7.88 13.48 11.52
C LYS A 397 7.03 12.30 11.97
N THR A 398 7.21 11.15 11.32
CA THR A 398 6.25 10.06 11.51
C THR A 398 6.32 9.38 12.89
N THR A 399 5.16 8.99 13.40
CA THR A 399 4.92 8.12 14.57
C THR A 399 4.28 6.79 14.17
N ALA A 400 4.20 6.46 12.87
CA ALA A 400 3.49 5.28 12.36
C ALA A 400 3.96 3.94 12.99
N LEU A 401 5.27 3.74 13.17
CA LEU A 401 5.78 2.53 13.83
C LEU A 401 5.32 2.42 15.29
N GLN A 402 5.29 3.54 16.01
CA GLN A 402 4.76 3.58 17.37
C GLN A 402 3.24 3.32 17.34
N ALA A 403 2.51 3.92 16.40
CA ALA A 403 1.08 3.71 16.25
C ALA A 403 0.74 2.22 16.09
N LEU A 404 1.48 1.50 15.25
CA LEU A 404 1.33 0.06 15.07
C LEU A 404 1.55 -0.70 16.37
N TYR A 405 2.63 -0.43 17.10
CA TYR A 405 2.87 -1.04 18.40
C TYR A 405 1.71 -0.78 19.39
N GLU A 406 1.28 0.46 19.52
CA GLU A 406 0.24 0.85 20.48
C GLU A 406 -1.13 0.25 20.10
N ILE A 407 -1.43 0.10 18.81
CA ILE A 407 -2.63 -0.61 18.30
C ILE A 407 -2.59 -2.09 18.71
N ASN A 408 -1.43 -2.73 18.58
CA ASN A 408 -1.24 -4.14 18.93
C ASN A 408 -1.30 -4.38 20.45
N ASN A 409 -1.01 -3.36 21.26
CA ASN A 409 -0.95 -3.43 22.73
C ASN A 409 -2.10 -2.68 23.43
N ALA A 410 -3.09 -2.19 22.68
CA ALA A 410 -4.26 -1.55 23.24
C ALA A 410 -5.02 -2.50 24.17
N GLN A 411 -5.74 -1.95 25.14
CA GLN A 411 -6.46 -2.73 26.16
C GLN A 411 -7.99 -2.59 26.02
N ASN A 412 -8.43 -1.55 25.35
CA ASN A 412 -9.84 -1.19 25.18
C ASN A 412 -9.98 -0.10 24.09
N LEU A 413 -11.22 0.25 23.75
CA LEU A 413 -11.56 1.27 22.77
C LEU A 413 -10.82 2.60 22.97
N GLU A 414 -10.70 3.10 24.19
CA GLU A 414 -10.05 4.40 24.47
C GLU A 414 -8.56 4.37 24.16
N THR A 415 -7.86 3.34 24.65
CA THR A 415 -6.43 3.15 24.36
C THR A 415 -6.18 2.88 22.87
N PHE A 416 -7.12 2.19 22.21
CA PHE A 416 -7.06 1.95 20.77
C PHE A 416 -7.24 3.25 19.98
N GLU A 417 -8.23 4.09 20.30
CA GLU A 417 -8.43 5.40 19.67
C GLU A 417 -7.20 6.31 19.85
N LYS A 418 -6.60 6.28 21.05
CA LYS A 418 -5.36 7.02 21.29
C LYS A 418 -4.22 6.50 20.41
N ALA A 419 -4.10 5.19 20.22
CA ALA A 419 -3.12 4.59 19.33
C ALA A 419 -3.36 4.95 17.86
N THR A 420 -4.60 4.92 17.38
CA THR A 420 -4.95 5.32 16.01
C THR A 420 -4.67 6.80 15.73
N SER A 421 -4.73 7.67 16.75
CA SER A 421 -4.36 9.08 16.61
C SER A 421 -2.89 9.34 16.25
N LEU A 422 -2.02 8.33 16.43
CA LEU A 422 -0.60 8.37 16.07
C LEU A 422 -0.34 8.00 14.61
N VAL A 423 -1.34 7.51 13.88
CA VAL A 423 -1.23 7.21 12.44
C VAL A 423 -1.27 8.52 11.67
N ASP A 424 -0.19 8.83 10.95
CA ASP A 424 0.04 10.17 10.40
C ASP A 424 0.22 10.23 8.87
N ILE A 425 1.15 9.45 8.32
CA ILE A 425 1.55 9.55 6.91
C ILE A 425 0.80 8.58 6.00
N VAL A 426 0.10 7.61 6.58
CA VAL A 426 -0.65 6.58 5.87
C VAL A 426 -2.15 6.81 6.06
N GLY A 427 -2.86 7.08 4.97
CA GLY A 427 -4.31 7.22 4.98
C GLY A 427 -5.02 5.89 5.08
N LEU A 428 -5.54 5.56 6.27
CA LEU A 428 -6.27 4.33 6.52
C LEU A 428 -7.62 4.59 7.18
N TYR A 429 -8.66 3.90 6.74
CA TYR A 429 -9.79 3.59 7.61
C TYR A 429 -9.43 2.39 8.47
N ILE A 430 -9.51 2.55 9.79
CA ILE A 430 -9.29 1.48 10.76
C ILE A 430 -10.64 1.15 11.39
N VAL A 431 -11.21 -0.01 11.07
CA VAL A 431 -12.40 -0.52 11.76
C VAL A 431 -11.99 -1.36 12.96
N TYR A 432 -12.76 -1.31 14.03
CA TYR A 432 -12.49 -1.96 15.30
C TYR A 432 -13.76 -2.61 15.83
N GLY A 433 -13.60 -3.76 16.50
CA GLY A 433 -14.65 -4.45 17.23
C GLY A 433 -14.08 -5.14 18.47
N ASP A 434 -14.78 -5.07 19.61
CA ASP A 434 -14.34 -5.75 20.84
C ASP A 434 -15.43 -6.58 21.54
N ASN A 435 -15.00 -7.30 22.57
CA ASN A 435 -15.88 -8.15 23.37
C ASN A 435 -16.89 -7.38 24.24
N ASP A 436 -16.65 -6.08 24.46
CA ASP A 436 -17.55 -5.20 25.22
C ASP A 436 -18.62 -4.56 24.32
N ASP A 437 -18.76 -5.06 23.09
CA ASP A 437 -19.72 -4.61 22.10
C ASP A 437 -19.47 -3.17 21.61
N ASN A 438 -18.21 -2.73 21.64
CA ASN A 438 -17.84 -1.52 20.94
C ASN A 438 -17.50 -1.84 19.49
N ILE A 439 -18.02 -1.03 18.58
CA ILE A 439 -17.66 -1.01 17.17
C ILE A 439 -17.25 0.42 16.80
N ALA A 440 -16.16 0.55 16.05
CA ALA A 440 -15.66 1.87 15.67
C ALA A 440 -15.00 1.87 14.30
N CYS A 441 -14.87 3.06 13.71
CA CYS A 441 -14.04 3.33 12.56
C CYS A 441 -13.43 4.72 12.63
N TRP A 442 -12.13 4.83 12.37
CA TRP A 442 -11.42 6.10 12.25
C TRP A 442 -10.80 6.22 10.87
N ALA A 443 -11.03 7.36 10.21
CA ALA A 443 -10.22 7.78 9.09
C ALA A 443 -8.94 8.42 9.63
N THR A 444 -7.79 7.79 9.44
CA THR A 444 -6.53 8.17 10.08
C THR A 444 -5.56 8.82 9.11
N GLY A 445 -4.65 9.65 9.63
CA GLY A 445 -3.70 10.45 8.86
C GLY A 445 -3.73 11.94 9.18
N LYS A 446 -2.63 12.64 8.86
CA LYS A 446 -2.48 14.10 8.99
C LYS A 446 -3.06 14.79 7.77
N ILE A 447 -4.34 15.18 7.85
CA ILE A 447 -5.05 15.84 6.74
C ILE A 447 -4.56 17.30 6.59
N PRO A 448 -4.03 17.71 5.42
CA PRO A 448 -3.51 19.06 5.20
C PRO A 448 -4.61 20.14 5.21
N ILE A 449 -4.28 21.31 5.76
CA ILE A 449 -5.12 22.50 5.70
C ILE A 449 -4.68 23.34 4.51
N ARG A 450 -5.59 23.50 3.54
CA ARG A 450 -5.41 24.32 2.33
C ARG A 450 -6.27 25.58 2.39
N SER A 451 -5.95 26.59 1.58
CA SER A 451 -6.85 27.73 1.37
C SER A 451 -8.13 27.28 0.66
N HIS A 452 -9.28 27.90 0.95
CA HIS A 452 -10.54 27.60 0.25
C HIS A 452 -10.52 27.94 -1.24
N THR A 453 -9.55 28.75 -1.68
CA THR A 453 -9.32 29.11 -3.08
C THR A 453 -8.45 28.10 -3.83
N VAL A 454 -7.86 27.12 -3.13
CA VAL A 454 -6.98 26.10 -3.72
C VAL A 454 -7.82 24.90 -4.15
N ASN A 455 -7.64 24.49 -5.41
CA ASN A 455 -8.09 23.21 -5.90
C ASN A 455 -6.90 22.25 -5.93
N SER A 456 -6.79 21.35 -4.93
CA SER A 456 -5.67 20.42 -4.79
C SER A 456 -5.63 19.30 -5.82
N LYS A 457 -6.59 19.26 -6.76
CA LYS A 457 -6.58 18.31 -7.88
C LYS A 457 -5.89 18.85 -9.14
N LEU A 458 -5.34 20.06 -9.06
CA LEU A 458 -4.63 20.72 -10.14
C LEU A 458 -3.18 20.99 -9.74
N ILE A 459 -2.30 21.07 -10.73
CA ILE A 459 -0.94 21.57 -10.54
C ILE A 459 -1.02 23.05 -10.16
N LEU A 460 -0.65 23.34 -8.91
CA LEU A 460 -0.73 24.66 -8.26
C LEU A 460 0.37 25.61 -8.75
N ASP A 461 0.20 26.92 -8.51
CA ASP A 461 1.27 27.91 -8.73
C ASP A 461 2.26 27.87 -7.57
N GLY A 462 3.51 27.47 -7.83
CA GLY A 462 4.58 27.42 -6.84
C GLY A 462 5.14 28.80 -6.46
N SER A 463 4.89 29.83 -7.27
CA SER A 463 5.36 31.18 -6.93
C SER A 463 4.46 31.90 -5.92
N ASP A 464 3.20 31.48 -5.81
CA ASP A 464 2.19 32.07 -4.93
C ASP A 464 2.19 31.41 -3.54
N SER A 465 2.64 32.13 -2.52
CA SER A 465 2.62 31.65 -1.14
C SER A 465 1.23 31.30 -0.59
N THR A 466 0.13 31.74 -1.21
CA THR A 466 -1.24 31.41 -0.74
C THR A 466 -1.65 29.97 -1.03
N THR A 467 -0.92 29.28 -1.92
CA THR A 467 -1.12 27.86 -2.27
C THR A 467 -0.42 26.91 -1.29
N MET A 468 0.36 27.43 -0.34
CA MET A 468 1.07 26.64 0.66
C MET A 468 0.13 25.95 1.65
N ILE A 469 0.48 24.72 2.04
CA ILE A 469 -0.13 24.04 3.17
C ILE A 469 0.06 24.86 4.45
N LYS A 470 -1.05 25.17 5.14
CA LYS A 470 -1.08 26.02 6.35
C LYS A 470 -0.81 25.23 7.64
N GLY A 471 -0.82 23.91 7.55
CA GLY A 471 -0.69 22.99 8.67
C GLY A 471 -1.54 21.75 8.43
N PHE A 472 -1.86 21.04 9.52
CA PHE A 472 -2.70 19.85 9.50
C PHE A 472 -3.83 20.00 10.49
N TYR A 473 -4.98 19.40 10.19
CA TYR A 473 -6.06 19.28 11.15
C TYR A 473 -5.62 18.45 12.36
N SER A 474 -6.15 18.76 13.54
CA SER A 474 -6.01 17.93 14.73
C SER A 474 -6.85 16.66 14.59
N PHE A 475 -6.47 15.57 15.27
CA PHE A 475 -7.10 14.26 15.08
C PHE A 475 -8.59 14.24 15.44
N ASP A 476 -9.06 15.10 16.35
CA ASP A 476 -10.50 15.25 16.65
C ASP A 476 -11.34 15.71 15.44
N LYS A 477 -10.67 16.27 14.42
CA LYS A 477 -11.30 16.65 13.15
C LYS A 477 -11.26 15.56 12.10
N ASN A 478 -10.60 14.43 12.37
CA ASN A 478 -10.65 13.29 11.47
C ASN A 478 -12.05 12.64 11.53
N PRO A 479 -12.61 12.20 10.39
CA PRO A 479 -13.88 11.48 10.39
C PRO A 479 -13.82 10.22 11.24
N LYS A 480 -14.79 10.03 12.12
CA LYS A 480 -14.91 8.82 12.95
C LYS A 480 -16.36 8.43 13.22
N LEU A 481 -16.58 7.14 13.39
CA LEU A 481 -17.85 6.55 13.81
C LEU A 481 -17.57 5.64 14.99
N ILE A 482 -18.29 5.83 16.09
CA ILE A 482 -18.16 5.01 17.30
C ILE A 482 -19.58 4.65 17.73
N ASN A 483 -19.85 3.36 17.86
CA ASN A 483 -21.12 2.78 18.31
C ASN A 483 -22.35 3.45 17.68
N PRO A 484 -22.49 3.47 16.34
CA PRO A 484 -23.67 4.03 15.69
C PRO A 484 -24.93 3.26 16.10
N GLU A 485 -26.06 3.96 16.19
CA GLU A 485 -27.34 3.39 16.65
C GLU A 485 -27.82 2.20 15.82
N ASP A 486 -27.47 2.17 14.54
CA ASP A 486 -27.84 1.08 13.65
C ASP A 486 -26.92 -0.13 13.76
N GLY A 487 -25.86 -0.11 14.57
CA GLY A 487 -25.01 -1.26 14.86
C GLY A 487 -24.16 -1.76 13.69
N PHE A 488 -23.93 -0.93 12.65
CA PHE A 488 -23.14 -1.32 11.48
C PHE A 488 -22.15 -0.23 11.06
N ILE A 489 -20.91 -0.62 10.78
CA ILE A 489 -19.92 0.24 10.14
C ILE A 489 -19.28 -0.54 8.98
N GLY A 490 -19.10 0.10 7.82
CA GLY A 490 -18.40 -0.51 6.70
C GLY A 490 -17.69 0.53 5.84
N THR A 491 -16.53 0.15 5.29
CA THR A 491 -15.76 1.01 4.38
C THR A 491 -15.28 0.22 3.17
N SER A 492 -15.26 0.89 2.02
CA SER A 492 -14.79 0.35 0.74
C SER A 492 -14.00 1.38 -0.04
N ASN A 493 -13.06 2.08 0.64
CA ASN A 493 -12.28 3.22 0.12
C ASN A 493 -13.12 4.43 -0.34
N ASN A 494 -14.40 4.45 0.03
CA ASN A 494 -15.34 5.52 -0.28
C ASN A 494 -15.04 6.79 0.53
N ALA A 495 -15.66 7.90 0.13
CA ALA A 495 -15.53 9.17 0.85
C ALA A 495 -16.09 9.07 2.29
N PRO A 496 -15.50 9.78 3.26
CA PRO A 496 -16.01 9.84 4.62
C PRO A 496 -17.25 10.74 4.72
N HIS A 497 -17.90 10.72 5.88
CA HIS A 497 -18.86 11.76 6.23
C HIS A 497 -18.16 13.12 6.41
N ARG A 498 -18.93 14.21 6.34
CA ARG A 498 -18.43 15.56 6.56
C ARG A 498 -18.16 15.81 8.05
N VAL A 499 -17.05 16.45 8.36
CA VAL A 499 -16.73 16.93 9.72
C VAL A 499 -16.80 18.45 9.72
N ASP A 500 -17.61 19.04 10.60
CA ASP A 500 -17.87 20.49 10.63
C ASP A 500 -18.28 21.08 9.26
N GLY A 501 -19.05 20.31 8.48
CA GLY A 501 -19.49 20.68 7.12
C GLY A 501 -18.44 20.48 6.02
N ILE A 502 -17.20 20.15 6.38
CA ILE A 502 -16.09 19.94 5.44
C ILE A 502 -16.07 18.49 4.98
N LEU A 503 -16.07 18.28 3.66
CA LEU A 503 -15.65 17.01 3.07
C LEU A 503 -14.16 17.14 2.74
N TYR A 504 -13.32 16.33 3.37
CA TYR A 504 -11.88 16.40 3.11
C TYR A 504 -11.57 15.97 1.67
N PRO A 505 -10.77 16.76 0.92
CA PRO A 505 -10.33 16.36 -0.41
C PRO A 505 -9.62 15.00 -0.38
N GLY A 506 -9.82 14.21 -1.42
CA GLY A 506 -9.26 12.87 -1.54
C GLY A 506 -9.50 12.27 -2.92
N TYR A 507 -9.00 11.06 -3.11
CA TYR A 507 -9.09 10.26 -4.32
C TYR A 507 -9.99 9.05 -4.05
N TYR A 508 -11.20 9.33 -3.56
CA TYR A 508 -12.11 8.32 -3.05
C TYR A 508 -12.72 7.47 -4.15
N TYR A 509 -13.05 6.24 -3.81
CA TYR A 509 -13.75 5.35 -4.72
C TYR A 509 -15.23 5.77 -4.79
N PRO A 510 -15.91 5.62 -5.95
CA PRO A 510 -17.29 6.08 -6.17
C PRO A 510 -18.40 5.48 -5.28
N GLY A 511 -18.07 4.74 -4.22
CA GLY A 511 -19.02 4.27 -3.22
C GLY A 511 -19.87 3.06 -3.61
N TYR A 512 -19.83 2.57 -4.85
CA TYR A 512 -20.65 1.43 -5.29
C TYR A 512 -20.48 0.19 -4.43
N ARG A 513 -19.23 -0.17 -4.09
CA ARG A 513 -18.93 -1.31 -3.20
C ARG A 513 -19.46 -1.07 -1.78
N ALA A 514 -19.23 0.10 -1.21
CA ALA A 514 -19.72 0.46 0.12
C ALA A 514 -21.26 0.39 0.19
N HIS A 515 -21.95 0.89 -0.84
CA HIS A 515 -23.40 0.80 -0.95
C HIS A 515 -23.86 -0.66 -1.05
N ARG A 516 -23.20 -1.50 -1.86
CA ARG A 516 -23.55 -2.92 -1.98
C ARG A 516 -23.36 -3.68 -0.68
N VAL A 517 -22.25 -3.44 0.02
CA VAL A 517 -22.00 -4.00 1.36
C VAL A 517 -23.10 -3.57 2.34
N ARG A 518 -23.49 -2.29 2.32
CA ARG A 518 -24.57 -1.77 3.17
C ARG A 518 -25.93 -2.38 2.83
N GLU A 519 -26.26 -2.47 1.55
CA GLU A 519 -27.51 -3.08 1.07
C GLU A 519 -27.63 -4.53 1.54
N LEU A 520 -26.55 -5.31 1.40
CA LEU A 520 -26.50 -6.67 1.90
C LEU A 520 -26.65 -6.69 3.41
N ALA A 521 -25.87 -5.89 4.15
CA ALA A 521 -25.92 -5.82 5.61
C ALA A 521 -27.33 -5.51 6.17
N ASP A 522 -28.11 -4.71 5.46
CA ASP A 522 -29.50 -4.34 5.81
C ASP A 522 -30.54 -5.34 5.29
N SER A 523 -30.16 -6.34 4.48
CA SER A 523 -31.09 -7.35 3.96
C SER A 523 -31.59 -8.32 5.04
N GLN A 524 -30.98 -8.31 6.22
CA GLN A 524 -31.39 -9.09 7.38
C GLN A 524 -31.03 -8.38 8.69
N LEU A 525 -31.79 -8.70 9.74
CA LEU A 525 -31.63 -8.07 11.05
C LEU A 525 -30.42 -8.60 11.82
N LYS A 526 -30.14 -9.91 11.70
CA LYS A 526 -29.05 -10.59 12.40
C LYS A 526 -28.28 -11.49 11.45
N TRP A 527 -27.00 -11.66 11.77
CA TRP A 527 -26.03 -12.41 10.99
C TRP A 527 -25.34 -13.47 11.86
N THR A 528 -25.14 -14.66 11.31
CA THR A 528 -24.09 -15.57 11.76
C THR A 528 -22.75 -15.25 11.07
N LEU A 529 -21.66 -15.77 11.63
CA LEU A 529 -20.33 -15.65 11.00
C LEU A 529 -20.31 -16.27 9.59
N GLU A 530 -20.94 -17.44 9.41
CA GLU A 530 -21.01 -18.10 8.10
C GLU A 530 -21.85 -17.29 7.09
N GLU A 531 -22.96 -16.73 7.53
CA GLU A 531 -23.79 -15.90 6.67
C GLU A 531 -23.11 -14.61 6.24
N MET A 532 -22.26 -14.02 7.11
CA MET A 532 -21.52 -12.80 6.81
C MET A 532 -20.54 -13.00 5.64
N LYS A 533 -20.07 -14.23 5.39
CA LYS A 533 -19.26 -14.56 4.20
C LYS A 533 -20.01 -14.31 2.89
N ARG A 534 -21.35 -14.25 2.90
CA ARG A 534 -22.15 -13.89 1.71
C ARG A 534 -21.89 -12.46 1.26
N ILE A 535 -21.56 -11.54 2.18
CA ILE A 535 -21.18 -10.17 1.82
C ILE A 535 -19.84 -10.18 1.09
N GLN A 536 -18.88 -10.96 1.59
CA GLN A 536 -17.54 -11.04 1.00
C GLN A 536 -17.54 -11.72 -0.37
N ASN A 537 -18.39 -12.73 -0.55
CA ASN A 537 -18.52 -13.48 -1.79
C ASN A 537 -19.57 -12.91 -2.76
N ASP A 538 -20.11 -11.71 -2.50
CA ASP A 538 -21.07 -11.08 -3.41
C ASP A 538 -20.37 -10.67 -4.72
N VAL A 539 -20.94 -11.11 -5.84
CA VAL A 539 -20.40 -10.89 -7.19
C VAL A 539 -21.30 -10.00 -8.02
N LYS A 540 -22.11 -9.14 -7.39
CA LYS A 540 -23.08 -8.28 -8.11
C LYS A 540 -22.55 -6.87 -8.31
N SER A 541 -22.64 -6.37 -9.54
CA SER A 541 -22.27 -4.99 -9.88
C SER A 541 -23.46 -4.19 -10.42
N GLU A 542 -24.05 -3.37 -9.56
CA GLU A 542 -25.10 -2.41 -9.95
C GLU A 542 -24.56 -1.33 -10.92
N ARG A 543 -23.26 -1.00 -10.84
CA ARG A 543 -22.62 -0.10 -11.80
C ARG A 543 -22.65 -0.71 -13.20
N ASP A 544 -22.20 -1.95 -13.34
CA ASP A 544 -22.04 -2.56 -14.65
C ASP A 544 -23.38 -2.94 -15.27
N LYS A 545 -24.37 -3.27 -14.43
CA LYS A 545 -25.78 -3.37 -14.87
C LYS A 545 -26.32 -2.05 -15.42
N LYS A 546 -26.05 -0.90 -14.77
CA LYS A 546 -26.45 0.43 -15.28
C LYS A 546 -25.76 0.75 -16.60
N ILE A 547 -24.45 0.49 -16.71
CA ILE A 547 -23.69 0.68 -17.95
C ILE A 547 -24.28 -0.19 -19.05
N ARG A 548 -24.54 -1.47 -18.75
CA ARG A 548 -25.22 -2.38 -19.67
C ARG A 548 -26.55 -1.80 -20.13
N ASP A 549 -27.41 -1.35 -19.21
CA ASP A 549 -28.74 -0.81 -19.56
C ASP A 549 -28.65 0.40 -20.50
N LEU A 550 -27.64 1.26 -20.29
CA LEU A 550 -27.34 2.39 -21.20
C LEU A 550 -26.89 1.88 -22.57
N VAL A 551 -25.94 0.95 -22.63
CA VAL A 551 -25.48 0.34 -23.89
C VAL A 551 -26.66 -0.26 -24.65
N VAL A 552 -27.51 -1.05 -23.98
CA VAL A 552 -28.70 -1.66 -24.61
C VAL A 552 -29.67 -0.60 -25.13
N ARG A 553 -29.90 0.47 -24.36
CA ARG A 553 -30.83 1.54 -24.74
C ARG A 553 -30.39 2.32 -25.97
N TYR A 554 -29.10 2.61 -26.09
CA TYR A 554 -28.58 3.49 -27.15
C TYR A 554 -27.99 2.73 -28.35
N THR A 555 -27.90 1.40 -28.29
CA THR A 555 -27.43 0.59 -29.41
C THR A 555 -28.49 0.49 -30.50
N ASP A 556 -28.11 0.83 -31.74
CA ASP A 556 -28.93 0.59 -32.93
C ASP A 556 -28.98 -0.92 -33.25
N ILE A 557 -30.11 -1.54 -32.90
CA ILE A 557 -30.34 -2.98 -33.09
C ILE A 557 -30.31 -3.39 -34.57
N GLU A 558 -30.73 -2.53 -35.50
CA GLU A 558 -30.67 -2.88 -36.93
C GLU A 558 -29.23 -2.92 -37.43
N LYS A 559 -28.38 -2.02 -36.93
CA LYS A 559 -26.94 -2.06 -37.17
C LYS A 559 -26.30 -3.32 -36.60
N ILE A 560 -26.67 -3.75 -35.39
CA ILE A 560 -26.18 -5.00 -34.80
C ILE A 560 -26.63 -6.22 -35.62
N LYS A 561 -27.91 -6.29 -36.00
CA LYS A 561 -28.44 -7.35 -36.88
C LYS A 561 -27.66 -7.47 -38.18
N SER A 562 -27.33 -6.34 -38.81
CA SER A 562 -26.60 -6.30 -40.08
C SER A 562 -25.17 -6.89 -39.99
N LYS A 563 -24.57 -6.93 -38.80
CA LYS A 563 -23.24 -7.53 -38.57
C LYS A 563 -23.26 -9.06 -38.45
N GLY A 564 -24.44 -9.66 -38.28
CA GLY A 564 -24.65 -11.11 -38.31
C GLY A 564 -25.07 -11.74 -36.97
N PRO A 565 -25.35 -13.05 -36.97
CA PRO A 565 -26.02 -13.74 -35.86
C PRO A 565 -25.25 -13.71 -34.53
N VAL A 566 -23.91 -13.76 -34.57
CA VAL A 566 -23.05 -13.73 -33.37
C VAL A 566 -23.24 -12.43 -32.57
N TYR A 567 -23.38 -11.30 -33.26
CA TYR A 567 -23.59 -10.00 -32.63
C TYR A 567 -24.97 -9.91 -31.98
N MET A 568 -26.00 -10.46 -32.62
CA MET A 568 -27.34 -10.55 -32.02
C MET A 568 -27.36 -11.48 -30.81
N GLN A 569 -26.62 -12.59 -30.84
CA GLN A 569 -26.50 -13.47 -29.69
C GLN A 569 -25.79 -12.78 -28.52
N ALA A 570 -24.71 -12.04 -28.78
CA ALA A 570 -24.02 -11.25 -27.77
C ALA A 570 -24.95 -10.16 -27.19
N MET A 571 -25.72 -9.47 -28.05
CA MET A 571 -26.68 -8.45 -27.62
C MET A 571 -27.79 -9.02 -26.74
N ASN A 572 -28.31 -10.21 -27.07
CA ASN A 572 -29.31 -10.90 -26.25
C ASN A 572 -28.72 -11.29 -24.90
N ARG A 573 -27.53 -11.91 -24.86
CA ARG A 573 -26.85 -12.26 -23.60
C ARG A 573 -26.60 -11.02 -22.73
N LEU A 574 -26.14 -9.93 -23.34
CA LEU A 574 -25.93 -8.67 -22.64
C LEU A 574 -27.25 -8.12 -22.07
N THR A 575 -28.35 -8.25 -22.81
CA THR A 575 -29.70 -7.84 -22.37
C THR A 575 -30.27 -8.72 -21.25
N GLU A 576 -29.90 -10.00 -21.21
CA GLU A 576 -30.34 -10.96 -20.20
C GLU A 576 -29.50 -10.90 -18.90
N TRP A 577 -28.23 -10.47 -18.99
CA TRP A 577 -27.33 -10.40 -17.85
C TRP A 577 -27.86 -9.46 -16.75
N ASN A 578 -27.95 -9.93 -15.50
CA ASN A 578 -28.55 -9.18 -14.39
C ASN A 578 -27.53 -8.36 -13.57
N GLY A 579 -26.25 -8.37 -13.96
CA GLY A 579 -25.15 -7.74 -13.23
C GLY A 579 -24.39 -8.66 -12.28
N GLU A 580 -24.73 -9.95 -12.19
CA GLU A 580 -24.05 -10.94 -11.35
C GLU A 580 -22.98 -11.69 -12.16
N TYR A 581 -21.77 -11.80 -11.62
CA TYR A 581 -20.64 -12.52 -12.24
C TYR A 581 -20.63 -13.99 -11.84
N ASP A 582 -21.71 -14.71 -12.15
CA ASP A 582 -21.81 -16.14 -11.85
C ASP A 582 -20.86 -16.97 -12.71
N VAL A 583 -20.25 -17.98 -12.10
CA VAL A 583 -19.58 -19.05 -12.84
C VAL A 583 -20.67 -19.97 -13.41
N GLN A 584 -20.96 -19.83 -14.71
CA GLN A 584 -21.91 -20.69 -15.42
C GLN A 584 -21.39 -22.11 -15.66
#